data_AF-A0A959PAF3-F1
#
_entry.id   AF-A0A959PAF3-F1
#
_cell.length_a   1.000
_cell.length_b   1.000
_cell.length_c   1.000
_cell.angle_alpha   90.00
_cell.angle_beta   90.00
_cell.angle_gamma   90.00
#
_symmetry.space_group_name_H-M   'P 1'
#
loop_
_entity.id
_entity.type
_entity.pdbx_description
1 polymer ?
#
loop_
_entity_poly.entity_id
_entity_poly.type
_entity_poly.pdbx_seq_one_letter_code
_entity_poly.pdbx_strand_id
1 'polypeptide(L)'
;DVIIDPGFGFGKTLEQNYEMVEHLSDFAILGKPILVGVSRKSMIKKKYGESPEQTLQGTMEVNRQLILNGADILRVHDVAEASELVNTNEA
;
A
#
# COMPACT_ATOMS: atom_id res chain seq x y z
N ASP A 1 -1.64 -0.76 -22.64
CA ASP A 1 -2.57 -1.24 -21.60
C ASP A 1 -2.84 -0.19 -20.53
N VAL A 2 -3.75 -0.47 -19.60
CA VAL A 2 -4.21 0.44 -18.53
C VAL A 2 -3.97 -0.20 -17.16
N ILE A 3 -3.49 0.60 -16.20
CA ILE A 3 -3.29 0.24 -14.79
C ILE A 3 -4.08 1.23 -13.94
N ILE A 4 -4.66 0.77 -12.83
CA ILE A 4 -5.45 1.60 -11.91
C ILE A 4 -4.61 1.94 -10.67
N ASP A 5 -4.58 3.21 -10.26
CA ASP A 5 -4.04 3.65 -8.96
C ASP A 5 -5.16 4.36 -8.17
N PRO A 6 -5.63 3.78 -7.04
CA PRO A 6 -6.65 4.39 -6.18
C PRO A 6 -6.22 5.71 -5.50
N GLY A 7 -4.93 6.03 -5.54
CA GLY A 7 -4.40 7.31 -5.10
C GLY A 7 -4.43 7.50 -3.59
N PHE A 8 -3.79 6.59 -2.83
CA PHE A 8 -3.61 6.77 -1.38
C PHE A 8 -2.96 8.14 -1.07
N GLY A 9 -3.44 8.86 -0.06
CA GLY A 9 -2.91 10.16 0.35
C GLY A 9 -3.26 11.35 -0.56
N PHE A 10 -4.05 11.16 -1.62
CA PHE A 10 -4.54 12.24 -2.47
C PHE A 10 -6.00 12.56 -2.16
N GLY A 11 -6.24 13.71 -1.51
CA GLY A 11 -7.59 14.20 -1.21
C GLY A 11 -8.39 13.34 -0.21
N LYS A 12 -7.71 12.52 0.60
CA LYS A 12 -8.32 11.56 1.53
C LYS A 12 -7.89 11.81 2.98
N THR A 13 -8.81 11.70 3.93
CA THR A 13 -8.49 11.71 5.37
C THR A 13 -7.71 10.46 5.78
N LEU A 14 -7.25 10.39 7.03
CA LEU A 14 -6.54 9.21 7.51
C LEU A 14 -7.44 7.98 7.45
N GLU A 15 -8.67 8.13 7.93
CA GLU A 15 -9.71 7.10 8.00
C GLU A 15 -10.05 6.59 6.60
N GLN A 16 -10.32 7.49 5.66
CA GLN A 16 -10.61 7.13 4.26
C GLN A 16 -9.47 6.38 3.58
N ASN A 17 -8.21 6.68 3.94
CA ASN A 17 -7.09 5.92 3.41
C ASN A 17 -7.05 4.49 3.95
N TYR A 18 -7.37 4.26 5.23
CA TYR A 18 -7.38 2.92 5.81
C TYR A 18 -8.62 2.11 5.41
N GLU A 19 -9.78 2.76 5.27
CA GLU A 19 -10.97 2.15 4.64
C GLU A 19 -10.62 1.64 3.23
N MET A 20 -9.88 2.43 2.44
CA MET A 20 -9.44 2.00 1.11
C MET A 20 -8.38 0.88 1.13
N VAL A 21 -7.61 0.71 2.22
CA VAL A 21 -6.76 -0.48 2.39
C VAL A 21 -7.63 -1.72 2.55
N GLU A 22 -8.64 -1.65 3.43
CA GLU A 22 -9.57 -2.74 3.74
C GLU A 22 -10.41 -3.15 2.52
N HIS A 23 -10.80 -2.18 1.69
CA HIS A 23 -11.66 -2.35 0.52
C HIS A 23 -10.93 -2.38 -0.83
N LEU A 24 -9.61 -2.59 -0.84
CA LEU A 24 -8.85 -2.58 -2.10
C LEU A 24 -9.37 -3.64 -3.10
N SER A 25 -9.82 -4.79 -2.61
CA SER A 25 -10.33 -5.89 -3.44
C SER A 25 -11.54 -5.50 -4.28
N ASP A 26 -12.30 -4.48 -3.87
CA ASP A 26 -13.49 -4.03 -4.59
C ASP A 26 -13.13 -3.45 -5.97
N PHE A 27 -11.90 -2.96 -6.15
CA PHE A 27 -11.40 -2.48 -7.43
C PHE A 27 -11.17 -3.60 -8.47
N ALA A 28 -11.19 -4.88 -8.06
CA ALA A 28 -11.08 -6.01 -8.98
C ALA A 28 -12.19 -6.02 -10.04
N ILE A 29 -13.35 -5.39 -9.76
CA ILE A 29 -14.45 -5.22 -10.73
C ILE A 29 -14.01 -4.53 -12.03
N LEU A 30 -12.94 -3.73 -11.99
CA LEU A 30 -12.41 -3.02 -13.15
C LEU A 30 -11.68 -3.95 -14.13
N GLY A 31 -11.30 -5.16 -13.70
CA GLY A 31 -10.61 -6.14 -14.55
C GLY A 31 -9.27 -5.63 -15.11
N LYS A 32 -8.55 -4.82 -14.31
CA LYS A 32 -7.25 -4.25 -14.64
C LYS A 32 -6.29 -4.39 -13.46
N PRO A 33 -4.97 -4.45 -13.70
CA PRO A 33 -3.99 -4.45 -12.63
C PRO A 33 -4.09 -3.21 -11.75
N ILE A 34 -3.90 -3.40 -10.45
CA ILE A 34 -3.95 -2.37 -9.42
C ILE A 34 -2.53 -2.06 -8.93
N LEU A 35 -2.11 -0.80 -9.13
CA LEU A 35 -0.91 -0.24 -8.55
C LEU A 35 -1.26 0.52 -7.28
N VAL A 36 -0.49 0.30 -6.22
CA VAL A 36 -0.65 1.03 -4.95
C VAL A 36 0.66 1.67 -4.53
N GLY A 37 0.58 2.84 -3.92
CA GLY A 37 1.74 3.54 -3.37
C GLY A 37 1.44 4.20 -2.04
N VAL A 38 1.90 3.60 -0.94
CA VAL A 38 1.74 4.15 0.43
C VAL A 38 3.05 4.55 1.09
N SER A 39 4.18 4.15 0.51
CA SER A 39 5.51 4.31 1.09
C SER A 39 5.80 5.75 1.51
N ARG A 40 6.10 5.92 2.81
CA ARG A 40 6.44 7.19 3.47
C ARG A 40 5.35 8.29 3.41
N LYS A 41 4.13 7.96 3.00
CA LYS A 41 3.01 8.92 2.96
C LYS A 41 2.57 9.33 4.37
N SER A 42 1.91 10.48 4.46
CA SER A 42 1.40 11.03 5.72
C SER A 42 0.48 10.07 6.48
N MET A 43 -0.25 9.19 5.79
CA MET A 43 -1.09 8.19 6.44
C MET A 43 -0.27 7.22 7.32
N ILE A 44 0.91 6.81 6.84
CA ILE A 44 1.81 5.93 7.59
C ILE A 44 2.35 6.68 8.79
N LYS A 45 2.87 7.91 8.57
CA LYS A 45 3.44 8.74 9.63
C LYS A 45 2.45 9.04 10.75
N LYS A 46 1.21 9.37 10.40
CA LYS A 46 0.14 9.68 11.35
C LYS A 46 -0.30 8.47 12.18
N LYS A 47 -0.23 7.25 11.64
CA LYS A 47 -0.63 6.02 12.35
C LYS A 47 0.52 5.38 13.15
N TYR A 48 1.72 5.31 12.57
CA TYR A 48 2.84 4.54 13.11
C TYR A 48 3.96 5.40 13.73
N GLY A 49 4.04 6.68 13.38
CA GLY A 49 5.09 7.60 13.83
C GLY A 49 6.00 8.09 12.70
N GLU A 50 6.81 9.11 13.00
CA GLU A 50 7.58 9.85 11.97
C GLU A 50 9.03 9.40 11.82
N SER A 51 9.56 8.56 12.72
CA SER A 51 10.95 8.10 12.58
C SER A 51 11.11 7.23 11.31
N PRO A 52 12.31 7.19 10.71
CA PRO A 52 12.57 6.34 9.54
C PRO A 52 12.21 4.88 9.77
N GLU A 53 12.58 4.34 10.94
CA GLU A 53 12.28 2.97 11.36
C GLU A 53 10.76 2.72 11.44
N GLN A 54 10.02 3.59 12.14
CA GLN A 54 8.56 3.48 12.28
C GLN A 54 7.85 3.59 10.94
N THR A 55 8.33 4.49 10.08
CA THR A 55 7.74 4.70 8.75
C THR A 55 8.00 3.49 7.85
N LEU A 56 9.18 2.88 7.92
CA LEU A 56 9.52 1.68 7.17
C LEU A 56 8.66 0.50 7.62
N GLN A 57 8.62 0.22 8.93
CA GLN A 57 7.82 -0.86 9.50
C GLN A 57 6.33 -0.68 9.19
N GLY A 58 5.79 0.53 9.38
CA GLY A 58 4.41 0.85 9.03
C GLY A 58 4.12 0.74 7.53
N THR A 59 5.08 1.07 6.66
CA THR A 59 4.94 0.89 5.22
C THR A 59 4.89 -0.60 4.86
N MET A 60 5.76 -1.44 5.44
CA MET A 60 5.78 -2.88 5.17
C MET A 60 4.48 -3.56 5.63
N GLU A 61 3.98 -3.19 6.82
CA GLU A 61 2.71 -3.69 7.33
C GLU A 61 1.54 -3.36 6.39
N VAL A 62 1.41 -2.10 5.97
CA VAL A 62 0.32 -1.70 5.07
C VAL A 62 0.49 -2.31 3.69
N ASN A 63 1.71 -2.40 3.15
CA ASN A 63 1.96 -3.08 1.89
C ASN A 63 1.54 -4.55 1.94
N ARG A 64 1.78 -5.25 3.05
CA ARG A 64 1.36 -6.64 3.22
C ARG A 64 -0.15 -6.78 3.11
N GLN A 65 -0.90 -5.91 3.80
CA GLN A 65 -2.36 -5.89 3.73
C GLN A 65 -2.84 -5.60 2.31
N LEU A 66 -2.21 -4.66 1.60
CA LEU A 66 -2.56 -4.33 0.22
C LEU A 66 -2.29 -5.50 -0.74
N ILE A 67 -1.20 -6.25 -0.57
CA ILE A 67 -0.94 -7.49 -1.34
C ILE A 67 -2.07 -8.49 -1.09
N LEU A 68 -2.40 -8.76 0.18
CA LEU A 68 -3.46 -9.70 0.55
C LEU A 68 -4.84 -9.27 0.00
N ASN A 69 -5.06 -7.97 -0.13
CA ASN A 69 -6.30 -7.40 -0.66
C ASN A 69 -6.27 -7.17 -2.19
N GLY A 70 -5.27 -7.72 -2.90
CA GLY A 70 -5.27 -7.79 -4.36
C GLY A 70 -4.48 -6.69 -5.09
N ALA A 71 -3.50 -6.06 -4.46
CA ALA A 71 -2.56 -5.20 -5.17
C ALA A 71 -1.61 -6.02 -6.07
N ASP A 72 -1.51 -5.64 -7.34
CA ASP A 72 -0.61 -6.30 -8.30
C ASP A 72 0.78 -5.65 -8.33
N ILE A 73 0.86 -4.34 -8.06
CA ILE A 73 2.11 -3.57 -8.15
C ILE A 73 2.26 -2.66 -6.93
N LEU A 74 3.39 -2.78 -6.24
CA LEU A 74 3.77 -1.87 -5.17
C LEU A 74 4.75 -0.79 -5.67
N ARG A 75 4.39 0.49 -5.47
CA ARG A 75 5.29 1.63 -5.67
C ARG A 75 5.94 2.03 -4.34
N VAL A 76 7.23 1.76 -4.21
CA VAL A 76 7.99 1.87 -2.95
C VAL A 76 9.26 2.72 -3.07
N HIS A 77 9.76 3.21 -1.94
CA HIS A 77 11.10 3.81 -1.84
C HIS A 77 12.15 2.79 -1.38
N ASP A 78 11.76 1.91 -0.45
CA ASP A 78 12.61 0.92 0.20
C ASP A 78 12.44 -0.43 -0.53
N VAL A 79 13.22 -0.61 -1.61
CA VAL A 79 13.02 -1.69 -2.60
C VAL A 79 13.41 -3.07 -2.05
N ALA A 80 14.49 -3.14 -1.26
CA ALA A 80 14.99 -4.42 -0.76
C ALA A 80 13.96 -5.09 0.17
N GLU A 81 13.43 -4.32 1.12
CA GLU A 81 12.45 -4.75 2.11
C GLU A 81 11.11 -5.09 1.44
N ALA A 82 10.67 -4.27 0.49
CA ALA A 82 9.45 -4.55 -0.26
C ALA A 82 9.58 -5.80 -1.13
N SER A 83 10.74 -6.03 -1.74
CA SER A 83 10.98 -7.24 -2.53
C SER A 83 10.99 -8.49 -1.65
N GLU A 84 11.60 -8.43 -0.46
CA GLU A 84 11.56 -9.53 0.51
C GLU A 84 10.11 -9.82 0.95
N LEU A 85 9.32 -8.77 1.20
CA LEU A 85 7.91 -8.90 1.55
C LEU A 85 7.10 -9.58 0.44
N VAL A 86 7.32 -9.24 -0.84
CA VAL A 86 6.61 -9.90 -1.95
C VAL A 86 7.01 -11.37 -2.02
N ASN A 87 8.31 -11.67 -2.01
CA ASN A 87 8.81 -13.06 -2.10
C ASN A 87 8.32 -13.95 -0.95
N THR A 88 8.10 -13.40 0.24
CA THR A 88 7.63 -14.16 1.40
C THR A 88 6.11 -14.34 1.45
N ASN A 89 5.33 -13.55 0.72
CA ASN A 89 3.87 -13.72 0.61
C ASN A 89 3.45 -14.62 -0.56
N GLU A 90 4.36 -14.93 -1.49
CA GLU A 90 4.10 -15.85 -2.62
C GLU A 90 4.36 -17.35 -2.28
N ALA A 91 4.78 -17.65 -1.05
CA ALA A 91 5.01 -19.01 -0.53
C ALA A 91 3.80 -19.57 0.22
#